data_AF-A0A067QAD2-F1
#
_entry.id   AF-A0A067QAD2-F1
#
_cell.length_a   1.000
_cell.length_b   1.000
_cell.length_c   1.000
_cell.angle_alpha   90.00
_cell.angle_beta   90.00
_cell.angle_gamma   90.00
#
_symmetry.space_group_name_H-M   'P 1'
#
loop_
_entity.id
_entity.type
_entity.pdbx_description
1 polymer ?
#
loop_
_entity_poly.entity_id
_entity_poly.type
_entity_poly.pdbx_seq_one_letter_code
_entity_poly.pdbx_strand_id
1 'polypeptide(L)'
;MPQPSPQITTFSSVHSAGIQVSLSRFKNAWFITFPRAYGMVAYNGQRIHSRLNVAEPGTRKNTFYFNTDWSIEGPVFHPFNVLSESEPVVVRPTGRKRMEKKAGSDEEVECVEFEVVIPEEGLLKQCYYCLYWEELGSPRFDRCGVNEDYYWCRQCQARGKPIAFLSSMFRRDTVLPSYGDWETGRKKDNLYR
;
A
#
# COMPACT_ATOMS: atom_id res chain seq x y z
N MET A 1 26.28 -16.21 -14.53
CA MET A 1 25.33 -15.20 -15.06
C MET A 1 24.81 -14.41 -13.87
N PRO A 2 24.77 -13.07 -13.89
CA PRO A 2 24.18 -12.28 -12.81
C PRO A 2 22.68 -12.60 -12.72
N GLN A 3 22.15 -12.83 -11.51
CA GLN A 3 20.71 -13.01 -11.33
C GLN A 3 19.97 -11.71 -11.69
N PRO A 4 18.80 -11.80 -12.34
CA PRO A 4 18.00 -10.61 -12.62
C PRO A 4 17.61 -9.93 -11.31
N SER A 5 17.77 -8.60 -11.25
CA SER A 5 17.38 -7.83 -10.07
C SER A 5 15.88 -8.02 -9.78
N PRO A 6 15.48 -8.15 -8.50
CA PRO A 6 14.10 -8.41 -8.15
C PRO A 6 13.18 -7.30 -8.66
N GLN A 7 12.15 -7.69 -9.41
CA GLN A 7 11.19 -6.77 -10.03
C GLN A 7 9.95 -6.57 -9.16
N ILE A 8 9.27 -5.45 -9.35
CA ILE A 8 7.96 -5.20 -8.72
C ILE A 8 6.97 -6.18 -9.36
N THR A 9 6.24 -6.91 -8.52
CA THR A 9 5.19 -7.81 -8.98
C THR A 9 3.94 -7.00 -9.29
N THR A 10 3.56 -7.01 -10.57
CA THR A 10 2.28 -6.51 -11.05
C THR A 10 1.29 -7.65 -11.20
N PHE A 11 0.01 -7.36 -11.00
CA PHE A 11 -1.07 -8.32 -11.20
C PHE A 11 -2.28 -7.60 -11.78
N SER A 12 -3.21 -8.36 -12.33
CA SER A 12 -4.49 -7.85 -12.80
C SER A 12 -5.60 -8.79 -12.39
N SER A 13 -6.83 -8.34 -12.54
CA SER A 13 -8.02 -9.16 -12.36
C SER A 13 -9.02 -8.79 -13.45
N VAL A 14 -9.98 -9.67 -13.72
CA VAL A 14 -11.15 -9.32 -14.56
C VAL A 14 -11.88 -8.10 -13.98
N HIS A 15 -11.87 -7.95 -12.64
CA HIS A 15 -12.45 -6.82 -11.92
C HIS A 15 -11.57 -5.56 -11.97
N SER A 16 -10.34 -5.65 -12.46
CA SER A 16 -9.47 -4.48 -12.67
C SER A 16 -9.56 -3.91 -14.09
N ALA A 17 -10.51 -4.36 -14.92
CA ALA A 17 -10.67 -3.93 -16.32
C ALA A 17 -9.35 -3.99 -17.12
N GLY A 18 -8.49 -4.98 -16.82
CA GLY A 18 -7.16 -5.14 -17.44
C GLY A 18 -6.10 -4.14 -16.95
N ILE A 19 -6.43 -3.25 -16.00
CA ILE A 19 -5.45 -2.36 -15.38
C ILE A 19 -4.52 -3.20 -14.50
N GLN A 20 -3.22 -3.11 -14.78
CA GLN A 20 -2.20 -3.69 -13.93
C GLN A 20 -2.10 -2.89 -12.63
N VAL A 21 -2.15 -3.61 -11.52
CA VAL A 21 -2.03 -3.08 -10.17
C VAL A 21 -0.80 -3.67 -9.48
N SER A 22 -0.42 -3.09 -8.35
CA SER A 22 0.68 -3.57 -7.51
C SER A 22 0.31 -3.46 -6.04
N LEU A 23 0.84 -4.37 -5.23
CA LEU A 23 0.70 -4.30 -3.78
C LEU A 23 1.84 -3.46 -3.20
N SER A 24 1.48 -2.58 -2.28
CA SER A 24 2.41 -1.80 -1.49
C SER A 24 2.14 -2.00 -0.01
N ARG A 25 3.20 -1.88 0.78
CA ARG A 25 3.11 -1.77 2.23
C ARG A 25 3.86 -0.53 2.70
N PHE A 26 3.22 0.23 3.58
CA PHE A 26 3.81 1.38 4.22
C PHE A 26 3.26 1.53 5.65
N LYS A 27 4.14 1.58 6.66
CA LYS A 27 3.76 1.70 8.08
C LYS A 27 2.71 0.67 8.52
N ASN A 28 2.94 -0.63 8.27
CA ASN A 28 1.97 -1.71 8.55
C ASN A 28 0.59 -1.59 7.87
N ALA A 29 0.40 -0.66 6.93
CA ALA A 29 -0.78 -0.60 6.10
C ALA A 29 -0.48 -1.16 4.70
N TRP A 30 -1.43 -1.95 4.20
CA TRP A 30 -1.42 -2.55 2.88
C TRP A 30 -2.28 -1.75 1.92
N PHE A 31 -1.82 -1.65 0.67
CA PHE A 31 -2.46 -0.84 -0.37
C PHE A 31 -2.44 -1.58 -1.70
N ILE A 32 -3.53 -1.46 -2.45
CA ILE A 32 -3.55 -1.68 -3.90
C ILE A 32 -3.21 -0.35 -4.56
N THR A 33 -2.27 -0.41 -5.50
CA THR A 33 -1.81 0.75 -6.26
C THR A 33 -1.90 0.47 -7.75
N PHE A 34 -1.99 1.51 -8.57
CA PHE A 34 -2.00 1.39 -10.03
C PHE A 34 -1.17 2.51 -10.66
N PRO A 35 -0.50 2.23 -11.80
CA PRO A 35 0.24 3.25 -12.52
C PRO A 35 -0.76 4.24 -13.12
N ARG A 36 -0.39 5.53 -13.18
CA ARG A 36 -1.20 6.49 -13.90
C ARG A 36 -1.20 6.17 -15.40
N ALA A 37 -2.38 5.99 -15.98
CA ALA A 37 -2.58 5.79 -17.42
C ALA A 37 -2.41 7.10 -18.24
N TYR A 38 -2.16 6.92 -19.54
CA TYR A 38 -2.03 8.00 -20.53
C TYR A 38 -3.27 8.91 -20.54
N GLY A 39 -3.06 10.24 -20.50
CA GLY A 39 -4.13 11.25 -20.44
C GLY A 39 -4.38 11.86 -19.06
N MET A 40 -3.80 11.29 -17.99
CA MET A 40 -3.84 11.92 -16.66
C MET A 40 -2.69 12.92 -16.50
N VAL A 41 -2.99 14.22 -16.61
CA VAL A 41 -2.03 15.33 -16.44
C VAL A 41 -1.55 15.40 -14.99
N ALA A 42 -0.46 14.71 -14.66
CA ALA A 42 0.54 15.05 -13.63
C ALA A 42 1.38 13.81 -13.26
N TYR A 43 2.70 13.93 -13.46
CA TYR A 43 3.83 13.17 -12.92
C TYR A 43 3.80 11.63 -13.02
N ASN A 44 4.93 11.07 -13.49
CA ASN A 44 5.27 9.64 -13.39
C ASN A 44 5.11 9.19 -11.93
N GLY A 45 4.08 8.38 -11.65
CA GLY A 45 3.77 7.99 -10.29
C GLY A 45 2.65 6.98 -10.18
N GLN A 46 2.61 6.31 -9.04
CA GLN A 46 1.58 5.34 -8.66
C GLN A 46 0.46 6.08 -7.89
N ARG A 47 -0.78 5.63 -8.07
CA ARG A 47 -1.92 6.07 -7.26
C ARG A 47 -2.38 4.95 -6.35
N ILE A 48 -2.85 5.32 -5.16
CA ILE A 48 -3.50 4.38 -4.25
C ILE A 48 -4.93 4.18 -4.77
N HIS A 49 -5.24 2.94 -5.15
CA HIS A 49 -6.61 2.54 -5.44
C HIS A 49 -7.38 2.35 -4.14
N SER A 50 -6.85 1.52 -3.25
CA SER A 50 -7.49 1.22 -1.98
C SER A 50 -6.46 0.90 -0.91
N ARG A 51 -6.78 1.31 0.31
CA ARG A 51 -6.17 0.76 1.52
C ARG A 51 -6.87 -0.56 1.85
N LEU A 52 -6.13 -1.54 2.36
CA LEU A 52 -6.63 -2.89 2.63
C LEU A 52 -6.81 -3.20 4.12
N ASN A 53 -6.12 -2.49 5.00
CA ASN A 53 -6.29 -2.64 6.45
C ASN A 53 -6.02 -1.34 7.19
N VAL A 54 -6.53 -1.24 8.41
CA VAL A 54 -6.02 -0.27 9.39
C VAL A 54 -4.66 -0.76 9.89
N ALA A 55 -3.71 0.15 10.03
CA ALA A 55 -2.35 -0.20 10.46
C ALA A 55 -2.42 -0.61 11.93
N GLU A 56 -2.03 -1.84 12.23
CA GLU A 56 -2.08 -2.40 13.57
C GLU A 56 -0.69 -2.82 14.06
N PRO A 57 -0.33 -2.48 15.31
CA PRO A 57 0.90 -2.99 15.90
C PRO A 57 0.78 -4.50 16.14
N GLY A 58 1.83 -5.25 15.80
CA GLY A 58 1.90 -6.69 16.07
C GLY A 58 1.22 -7.59 15.04
N THR A 59 0.61 -7.04 13.98
CA THR A 59 0.16 -7.85 12.83
C THR A 59 1.37 -8.53 12.19
N ARG A 60 1.20 -9.79 11.78
CA ARG A 60 2.27 -10.53 11.11
C ARG A 60 2.65 -9.80 9.83
N LYS A 61 3.95 -9.82 9.51
CA LYS A 61 4.50 -9.09 8.37
C LYS A 61 3.71 -9.36 7.09
N ASN A 62 3.42 -10.61 6.78
CA ASN A 62 2.79 -10.94 5.50
C ASN A 62 1.28 -11.16 5.60
N THR A 63 0.61 -10.67 6.65
CA THR A 63 -0.84 -10.79 6.73
C THR A 63 -1.52 -9.46 7.01
N PHE A 64 -2.80 -9.37 6.67
CA PHE A 64 -3.67 -8.27 7.04
C PHE A 64 -5.11 -8.73 7.14
N TYR A 65 -5.90 -8.06 7.97
CA TYR A 65 -7.35 -8.24 8.03
C TYR A 65 -8.01 -7.24 7.07
N PHE A 66 -8.88 -7.74 6.21
CA PHE A 66 -9.67 -6.96 5.27
C PHE A 66 -11.13 -6.98 5.71
N ASN A 67 -11.71 -5.80 5.84
CA ASN A 67 -13.13 -5.64 6.12
C ASN A 67 -13.92 -5.84 4.82
N THR A 68 -14.73 -6.90 4.75
CA THR A 68 -15.51 -7.23 3.54
C THR A 68 -16.65 -6.25 3.30
N ASP A 69 -17.07 -5.54 4.34
CA ASP A 69 -18.17 -4.58 4.31
C ASP A 69 -17.69 -3.16 3.99
N TRP A 70 -16.41 -2.99 3.59
CA TRP A 70 -15.92 -1.80 2.90
C TRP A 70 -16.57 -1.69 1.50
N SER A 71 -17.89 -1.57 1.50
CA SER A 71 -18.70 -0.99 0.45
C SER A 71 -18.32 0.48 0.34
N ILE A 72 -17.24 0.76 -0.39
CA ILE A 72 -17.13 2.09 -1.00
C ILE A 72 -18.32 2.14 -1.98
N GLU A 73 -19.32 2.96 -1.68
CA GLU A 73 -20.39 3.30 -2.61
C GLU A 73 -19.76 3.95 -3.86
N GLY A 74 -19.36 3.11 -4.83
CA GLY A 74 -18.65 3.52 -6.04
C GLY A 74 -18.20 2.31 -6.88
N PRO A 75 -18.32 2.34 -8.22
CA PRO A 75 -18.59 1.14 -9.00
C PRO A 75 -17.34 0.38 -9.50
N VAL A 76 -17.56 -0.90 -9.86
CA VAL A 76 -16.72 -1.83 -10.65
C VAL A 76 -15.49 -2.44 -9.95
N PHE A 77 -14.79 -1.72 -9.07
CA PHE A 77 -13.47 -2.16 -8.57
C PHE A 77 -13.46 -2.49 -7.07
N HIS A 78 -14.14 -3.56 -6.66
CA HIS A 78 -14.09 -3.98 -5.26
C HIS A 78 -12.73 -4.62 -4.92
N PRO A 79 -11.97 -4.14 -3.91
CA PRO A 79 -10.61 -4.63 -3.62
C PRO A 79 -10.55 -6.13 -3.35
N PHE A 80 -11.56 -6.68 -2.67
CA PHE A 80 -11.66 -8.12 -2.44
C PHE A 80 -11.64 -8.90 -3.75
N ASN A 81 -12.48 -8.53 -4.72
CA ASN A 81 -12.60 -9.24 -5.99
C ASN A 81 -11.29 -9.15 -6.80
N VAL A 82 -10.67 -7.97 -6.80
CA VAL A 82 -9.37 -7.75 -7.47
C VAL A 82 -8.28 -8.64 -6.87
N LEU A 83 -8.32 -8.87 -5.57
CA LEU A 83 -7.34 -9.70 -4.86
C LEU A 83 -7.63 -11.20 -4.99
N SER A 84 -8.89 -11.62 -4.82
CA SER A 84 -9.29 -13.03 -4.87
C SER A 84 -9.14 -13.64 -6.25
N GLU A 85 -9.34 -12.83 -7.30
CA GLU A 85 -9.23 -13.24 -8.70
C GLU A 85 -8.02 -12.57 -9.37
N SER A 86 -6.94 -12.39 -8.61
CA SER A 86 -5.69 -11.83 -9.12
C SER A 86 -4.92 -12.87 -9.95
N GLU A 87 -4.38 -12.41 -11.08
CA GLU A 87 -3.41 -13.14 -11.88
C GLU A 87 -2.13 -12.30 -12.06
N PRO A 88 -0.97 -12.75 -11.56
CA PRO A 88 -0.79 -13.93 -10.70
C PRO A 88 -1.44 -13.76 -9.32
N VAL A 89 -1.63 -14.87 -8.61
CA VAL A 89 -2.18 -14.85 -7.23
C VAL A 89 -1.21 -14.09 -6.32
N VAL A 90 -1.65 -12.98 -5.75
CA VAL A 90 -0.83 -12.14 -4.85
C VAL A 90 -1.18 -12.25 -3.37
N VAL A 91 -2.40 -12.69 -3.06
CA VAL A 91 -2.85 -12.98 -1.70
C VAL A 91 -3.67 -14.26 -1.64
N ARG A 92 -3.76 -14.86 -0.45
CA ARG A 92 -4.62 -16.00 -0.17
C ARG A 92 -5.37 -15.78 1.16
N PRO A 93 -6.66 -16.10 1.24
CA PRO A 93 -7.36 -16.10 2.52
C PRO A 93 -6.76 -17.18 3.42
N THR A 94 -6.55 -16.87 4.70
CA THR A 94 -5.97 -17.84 5.66
C THR A 94 -7.04 -18.70 6.34
N GLY A 95 -8.32 -18.34 6.17
CA GLY A 95 -9.45 -18.92 6.90
C GLY A 95 -9.66 -18.32 8.29
N ARG A 96 -8.73 -17.47 8.79
CA ARG A 96 -8.93 -16.73 10.04
C ARG A 96 -9.83 -15.54 9.82
N LYS A 97 -10.74 -15.33 10.76
CA LYS A 97 -11.71 -14.24 10.76
C LYS A 97 -11.75 -13.57 12.11
N ARG A 98 -12.13 -12.30 12.16
CA ARG A 98 -12.43 -11.57 13.39
C ARG A 98 -13.59 -10.60 13.16
N MET A 99 -14.28 -10.23 14.24
CA MET A 99 -15.25 -9.15 14.20
C MET A 99 -14.56 -7.84 14.56
N GLU A 100 -14.83 -6.79 13.80
CA GLU A 100 -14.42 -5.42 14.12
C GLU A 100 -15.66 -4.54 14.28
N LYS A 101 -15.60 -3.54 15.16
CA LYS A 101 -16.64 -2.51 15.19
C LYS A 101 -16.46 -1.59 14.00
N LYS A 102 -17.54 -1.36 13.25
CA LYS A 102 -17.55 -0.38 12.15
C LYS A 102 -17.31 1.02 12.71
N ALA A 103 -16.46 1.80 12.05
CA ALA A 103 -16.14 3.15 12.52
C ALA A 103 -17.42 4.00 12.62
N GLY A 104 -17.67 4.56 13.81
CA GLY A 104 -18.85 5.40 14.06
C GLY A 104 -20.17 4.64 14.22
N SER A 105 -20.15 3.32 14.35
CA SER A 105 -21.34 2.48 14.55
C SER A 105 -21.08 1.42 15.65
N ASP A 106 -22.14 0.94 16.28
CA ASP A 106 -22.11 -0.24 17.16
C ASP A 106 -22.25 -1.56 16.38
N GLU A 107 -22.41 -1.49 15.07
CA GLU A 107 -22.41 -2.64 14.18
C GLU A 107 -21.03 -3.31 14.16
N GLU A 108 -21.03 -4.64 14.26
CA GLU A 108 -19.85 -5.46 14.05
C GLU A 108 -19.80 -5.96 12.60
N VAL A 109 -18.62 -5.91 12.00
CA VAL A 109 -18.34 -6.31 10.62
C VAL A 109 -17.31 -7.44 10.62
N GLU A 110 -17.51 -8.42 9.73
CA GLU A 110 -16.60 -9.55 9.60
C GLU A 110 -15.35 -9.13 8.81
N CYS A 111 -14.18 -9.31 9.42
CA CYS A 111 -12.90 -9.10 8.77
C CYS A 111 -12.23 -10.44 8.48
N VAL A 112 -11.83 -10.64 7.23
CA VAL A 112 -11.13 -11.85 6.77
C VAL A 112 -9.63 -11.58 6.73
N GLU A 113 -8.84 -12.50 7.28
CA GLU A 113 -7.39 -12.39 7.19
C GLU A 113 -6.87 -12.94 5.85
N PHE A 114 -6.05 -12.14 5.19
CA PHE A 114 -5.31 -12.49 3.99
C PHE A 114 -3.82 -12.62 4.29
N GLU A 115 -3.19 -13.60 3.67
CA GLU A 115 -1.74 -13.76 3.58
C GLU A 115 -1.25 -13.31 2.22
N VAL A 116 -0.22 -12.48 2.21
CA VAL A 116 0.48 -12.01 1.01
C VAL A 116 1.50 -13.05 0.60
N VAL A 117 1.31 -13.64 -0.59
CA VAL A 117 2.17 -14.73 -1.08
C VAL A 117 3.38 -14.23 -1.88
N ILE A 118 3.34 -12.98 -2.33
CA ILE A 118 4.48 -12.37 -3.01
C ILE A 118 5.58 -12.02 -2.01
N PRO A 119 6.86 -12.23 -2.37
CA PRO A 119 7.97 -11.90 -1.50
C PRO A 119 8.05 -10.38 -1.29
N GLU A 120 8.71 -9.96 -0.21
CA GLU A 120 8.83 -8.54 0.13
C GLU A 120 9.52 -7.73 -0.98
N GLU A 121 10.49 -8.33 -1.66
CA GLU A 121 11.18 -7.75 -2.80
C GLU A 121 10.24 -7.53 -3.99
N GLY A 122 9.14 -8.28 -4.09
CA GLY A 122 8.11 -8.10 -5.12
C GLY A 122 7.18 -6.90 -4.85
N LEU A 123 7.13 -6.39 -3.63
CA LEU A 123 6.24 -5.28 -3.28
C LEU A 123 6.69 -3.96 -3.88
N LEU A 124 5.75 -3.15 -4.34
CA LEU A 124 6.00 -1.76 -4.70
C LEU A 124 6.40 -0.97 -3.45
N LYS A 125 7.52 -0.23 -3.52
CA LYS A 125 8.01 0.57 -2.40
C LYS A 125 7.62 2.04 -2.52
N GLN A 126 7.36 2.66 -1.38
CA GLN A 126 7.23 4.10 -1.24
C GLN A 126 8.40 4.64 -0.42
N CYS A 127 9.03 5.71 -0.89
CA CYS A 127 10.10 6.36 -0.14
C CYS A 127 9.54 6.98 1.15
N TYR A 128 10.14 6.63 2.28
CA TYR A 128 9.75 7.13 3.59
C TYR A 128 9.84 8.66 3.71
N TYR A 129 10.85 9.27 3.07
CA TYR A 129 11.13 10.70 3.21
C TYR A 129 10.32 11.57 2.25
N CYS A 130 10.44 11.33 0.94
CA CYS A 130 9.78 12.15 -0.08
C CYS A 130 8.44 11.60 -0.57
N LEU A 131 8.01 10.43 -0.07
CA LEU A 131 6.76 9.74 -0.45
C LEU A 131 6.68 9.35 -1.94
N TYR A 132 7.80 9.44 -2.65
CA TYR A 132 7.89 9.05 -4.05
C TYR A 132 7.76 7.53 -4.20
N TRP A 133 7.05 7.11 -5.23
CA TRP A 133 6.83 5.71 -5.55
C TRP A 133 7.96 5.14 -6.39
N GLU A 134 8.27 3.88 -6.15
CA GLU A 134 9.22 3.14 -6.99
C GLU A 134 8.68 2.99 -8.42
N GLU A 135 9.55 3.15 -9.41
CA GLU A 135 9.21 3.02 -10.83
C GLU A 135 9.50 1.60 -11.32
N LEU A 136 8.65 1.10 -12.22
CA LEU A 136 8.85 -0.21 -12.86
C LEU A 136 10.12 -0.21 -13.70
N GLY A 137 10.95 -1.24 -13.55
CA GLY A 137 12.24 -1.36 -14.25
C GLY A 137 13.36 -0.47 -13.70
N SER A 138 13.06 0.44 -12.77
CA SER A 138 14.08 1.21 -12.07
C SER A 138 14.74 0.39 -10.97
N PRO A 139 15.99 0.73 -10.59
CA PRO A 139 16.65 0.05 -9.49
C PRO A 139 15.88 0.20 -8.18
N ARG A 140 15.88 -0.89 -7.39
CA ARG A 140 15.06 -0.97 -6.19
C ARG A 140 15.47 0.02 -5.12
N PHE A 141 14.51 0.45 -4.30
CA PHE A 141 14.76 1.30 -3.15
C PHE A 141 15.44 0.52 -2.02
N ASP A 142 16.35 1.19 -1.29
CA ASP A 142 17.11 0.57 -0.20
C ASP A 142 16.37 0.70 1.14
N ARG A 143 16.51 -0.28 2.04
CA ARG A 143 15.86 -0.24 3.36
C ARG A 143 16.41 0.88 4.26
N CYS A 144 15.54 1.51 5.03
CA CYS A 144 15.86 2.56 6.02
C CYS A 144 16.22 1.95 7.39
N GLY A 145 17.50 1.67 7.62
CA GLY A 145 17.95 1.27 8.96
C GLY A 145 17.35 -0.06 9.43
N VAL A 146 17.02 -0.16 10.72
CA VAL A 146 16.60 -1.43 11.37
C VAL A 146 15.10 -1.69 11.22
N ASN A 147 14.28 -0.66 10.95
CA ASN A 147 12.85 -0.83 10.77
C ASN A 147 12.55 -1.44 9.39
N GLU A 148 11.91 -2.61 9.40
CA GLU A 148 11.76 -3.45 8.20
C GLU A 148 10.86 -2.87 7.10
N ASP A 149 10.03 -1.87 7.43
CA ASP A 149 8.97 -1.35 6.57
C ASP A 149 9.29 -0.04 5.84
N TYR A 150 10.51 0.49 6.02
CA TYR A 150 10.88 1.80 5.51
C TYR A 150 11.92 1.70 4.40
N TYR A 151 11.72 2.50 3.34
CA TYR A 151 12.57 2.48 2.15
C TYR A 151 13.02 3.89 1.73
N TRP A 152 14.25 4.03 1.25
CA TRP A 152 14.84 5.25 0.69
C TRP A 152 14.91 5.14 -0.83
N CYS A 153 14.41 6.14 -1.55
CA CYS A 153 14.79 6.30 -2.95
C CYS A 153 16.25 6.77 -3.03
N ARG A 154 16.92 6.48 -4.14
CA ARG A 154 18.33 6.83 -4.37
C ARG A 154 18.64 8.31 -4.15
N GLN A 155 17.74 9.20 -4.56
CA GLN A 155 17.93 10.63 -4.38
C GLN A 155 17.96 11.02 -2.90
N CYS A 156 17.03 10.49 -2.11
CA CYS A 156 16.96 10.78 -0.69
C CYS A 156 18.09 10.08 0.09
N GLN A 157 18.52 8.89 -0.34
CA GLN A 157 19.68 8.20 0.19
C GLN A 157 20.98 8.97 -0.05
N ALA A 158 21.20 9.47 -1.27
CA ALA A 158 22.38 10.26 -1.64
C ALA A 158 22.45 11.60 -0.91
N ARG A 159 21.30 12.21 -0.60
CA ARG A 159 21.21 13.46 0.18
C ARG A 159 21.49 13.27 1.68
N GLY A 160 21.65 12.04 2.14
CA GLY A 160 22.26 11.72 3.43
C GLY A 160 21.27 11.33 4.54
N LYS A 161 21.60 10.21 5.19
CA LYS A 161 21.05 9.73 6.47
C LYS A 161 21.07 10.72 7.65
N PRO A 162 21.96 11.73 7.77
CA PRO A 162 22.02 12.59 8.96
C PRO A 162 20.80 13.52 9.14
N ILE A 163 20.17 13.98 8.05
CA ILE A 163 18.97 14.85 8.13
C ILE A 163 17.74 14.04 8.56
N ALA A 164 17.70 12.75 8.20
CA ALA A 164 16.63 11.84 8.59
C ALA A 164 16.54 11.66 10.11
N PHE A 165 17.70 11.55 10.78
CA PHE A 165 17.80 11.35 12.23
C PHE A 165 17.26 12.56 13.03
N LEU A 166 17.54 13.78 12.57
CA LEU A 166 16.98 15.00 13.17
C LEU A 166 15.48 15.12 12.87
N SER A 167 15.03 14.80 11.65
CA SER A 167 13.60 14.86 11.31
C SER A 167 12.75 13.79 12.04
N SER A 168 13.33 12.65 12.41
CA SER A 168 12.64 11.62 13.21
C SER A 168 12.49 12.00 14.69
N MET A 169 13.34 12.88 15.23
CA MET A 169 13.16 13.41 16.59
C MET A 169 12.02 14.44 16.68
N PHE A 170 11.68 15.12 15.58
CA PHE A 170 10.66 16.18 15.58
C PHE A 170 9.33 15.80 14.92
N ARG A 171 9.21 14.63 14.26
CA ARG A 171 7.92 14.10 13.84
C ARG A 171 7.32 13.21 14.93
N ARG A 172 6.81 13.85 15.99
CA ARG A 172 5.68 13.29 16.75
C ARG A 172 4.56 13.05 15.76
N ASP A 173 4.11 11.81 15.67
CA ASP A 173 2.82 11.41 15.12
C ASP A 173 2.30 12.31 13.99
N THR A 174 2.85 12.16 12.78
CA THR A 174 2.05 12.49 11.60
C THR A 174 0.92 11.46 11.57
N VAL A 175 -0.15 11.83 12.26
CA VAL A 175 -1.53 11.38 12.12
C VAL A 175 -1.70 10.89 10.68
N LEU A 176 -1.88 9.57 10.50
CA LEU A 176 -2.65 9.09 9.35
C LEU A 176 -3.95 9.90 9.40
N PRO A 177 -4.42 10.52 8.31
CA PRO A 177 -5.65 11.28 8.33
C PRO A 177 -6.70 10.47 9.10
N SER A 178 -7.17 11.05 10.20
CA SER A 178 -8.30 10.50 10.94
C SER A 178 -9.42 10.25 9.94
N TYR A 179 -10.19 9.21 10.19
CA TYR A 179 -11.16 8.55 9.31
C TYR A 179 -12.24 9.46 8.66
N GLY A 180 -12.19 10.79 8.83
CA GLY A 180 -13.11 11.77 8.23
C GLY A 180 -12.58 12.59 7.06
N ASP A 181 -11.30 12.50 6.67
CA ASP A 181 -10.75 13.39 5.63
C ASP A 181 -10.91 12.87 4.18
N TRP A 182 -11.30 11.60 3.99
CA TRP A 182 -11.57 11.03 2.66
C TRP A 182 -13.00 11.31 2.16
N GLU A 183 -13.95 11.58 3.06
CA GLU A 183 -15.34 11.94 2.74
C GLU A 183 -15.49 13.39 2.23
N THR A 184 -14.52 14.27 2.50
CA THR A 184 -14.63 15.71 2.17
C THR A 184 -14.29 16.06 0.71
N GLY A 185 -14.06 15.08 -0.16
CA GLY A 185 -13.80 15.33 -1.59
C GLY A 185 -12.52 16.13 -1.88
N ARG A 186 -11.66 16.38 -0.89
CA ARG A 186 -10.33 16.98 -1.11
C ARG A 186 -9.38 15.92 -1.69
N LYS A 187 -9.46 15.73 -3.01
CA LYS A 187 -8.52 14.94 -3.80
C LYS A 187 -7.08 15.44 -3.61
N LYS A 188 -6.36 14.83 -2.67
CA LYS A 188 -4.90 14.89 -2.59
C LYS A 188 -4.39 13.47 -2.74
N ASP A 189 -4.21 13.06 -4.00
CA ASP A 189 -3.68 11.75 -4.40
C ASP A 189 -2.17 11.60 -4.14
N ASN A 190 -1.76 11.94 -2.93
CA ASN A 190 -0.55 11.52 -2.26
C ASN A 190 -0.95 11.60 -0.79
N LEU A 191 -0.75 10.53 -0.02
CA LEU A 191 -1.13 10.43 1.41
C LEU A 191 -0.77 11.68 2.24
N TYR A 192 0.16 12.51 1.77
CA TYR A 192 0.37 13.88 2.22
C TYR A 192 0.71 14.81 1.04
N ARG A 193 -0.09 15.85 0.84
CA ARG A 193 0.34 17.15 0.30
C ARG A 193 -0.35 18.27 1.05
#